data_AF-A0A3M2B3B0-F1
#
_entry.id   AF-A0A3M2B3B0-F1
#
_cell.length_a   1.000
_cell.length_b   1.000
_cell.length_c   1.000
_cell.angle_alpha   90.00
_cell.angle_beta   90.00
_cell.angle_gamma   90.00
#
_symmetry.space_group_name_H-M   'P 1'
#
loop_
_entity.id
_entity.type
_entity.pdbx_description
1 polymer ?
#
loop_
_entity_poly.entity_id
_entity_poly.type
_entity_poly.pdbx_seq_one_letter_code
_entity_poly.pdbx_strand_id
1 'polypeptide(L)'
;MPGIGLVLPTGKFHSKENGTSSTQEPGLQLGRGNVGLIGSLYQVYELIPHVLNQFASFSYRHTFRNGNGYQFGDQYLLSAGLNFQALDWLVLTGQLNWRYLVHDNFSGSLKQLLPTGAAVVLDPAIKDRRVPTTGSTTLMFSPGVTVQNLPFLPQTAVYFNAQIPVVRDFNNNLAQGLSFVVGLTRNFQLFGGS
;
A
#
# COMPACT_ATOMS: atom_id res chain seq x y z
N MET A 1 -8.05 18.29 -1.07
CA MET A 1 -7.56 18.01 -2.43
C MET A 1 -7.88 16.57 -2.79
N PRO A 2 -8.74 16.33 -3.80
CA PRO A 2 -8.91 15.01 -4.38
C PRO A 2 -7.73 14.63 -5.28
N GLY A 3 -7.48 13.33 -5.41
CA GLY A 3 -6.46 12.77 -6.29
C GLY A 3 -6.94 11.47 -6.93
N ILE A 4 -6.38 11.16 -8.10
CA ILE A 4 -6.61 9.90 -8.82
C ILE A 4 -5.25 9.33 -9.26
N GLY A 5 -5.13 8.01 -9.21
CA GLY A 5 -3.93 7.30 -9.62
C GLY A 5 -4.26 5.99 -10.33
N LEU A 6 -3.34 5.55 -11.18
CA LEU A 6 -3.42 4.27 -11.91
C LEU A 6 -2.27 3.38 -11.45
N VAL A 7 -2.57 2.11 -11.19
CA VAL A 7 -1.58 1.08 -10.95
C VAL A 7 -1.47 0.24 -12.22
N LEU A 8 -0.27 0.22 -12.80
CA LEU A 8 0.02 -0.55 -14.00
C LEU A 8 0.72 -1.87 -13.65
N PRO A 9 0.44 -2.97 -14.38
CA PRO A 9 1.02 -4.29 -14.12
C PRO A 9 2.45 -4.41 -14.68
N THR A 10 3.37 -3.56 -14.24
CA THR A 10 4.77 -3.56 -14.71
C THR A 10 5.68 -4.48 -13.89
N GLY A 11 5.27 -4.86 -12.68
CA GLY A 11 6.02 -5.79 -11.84
C GLY A 11 5.94 -7.24 -12.33
N LYS A 12 7.01 -8.02 -12.11
CA LYS A 12 7.05 -9.44 -12.47
C LYS A 12 5.98 -10.23 -11.73
N PHE A 13 5.08 -10.85 -12.50
CA PHE A 13 4.09 -11.83 -12.06
C PHE A 13 4.40 -13.16 -12.77
N HIS A 14 4.24 -14.30 -12.09
CA HIS A 14 4.81 -15.63 -12.42
C HIS A 14 6.26 -15.87 -11.97
N SER A 15 6.63 -15.39 -10.78
CA SER A 15 7.89 -15.82 -10.17
C SER A 15 7.81 -17.30 -9.80
N LYS A 16 8.82 -18.08 -10.18
CA LYS A 16 8.96 -19.48 -9.77
C LYS A 16 9.50 -19.55 -8.35
N GLU A 17 9.03 -20.53 -7.59
CA GLU A 17 9.55 -20.80 -6.26
C GLU A 17 10.98 -21.36 -6.35
N ASN A 18 11.83 -21.02 -5.38
CA ASN A 18 13.25 -21.35 -5.46
C ASN A 18 13.43 -22.86 -5.18
N GLY A 19 13.81 -23.64 -6.19
CA GLY A 19 14.00 -25.09 -6.08
C GLY A 19 12.85 -25.96 -6.63
N THR A 20 11.75 -25.36 -7.09
CA THR A 20 10.60 -26.08 -7.69
C THR A 20 10.16 -25.42 -9.00
N SER A 21 9.48 -26.17 -9.88
CA SER A 21 8.89 -25.63 -11.12
C SER A 21 7.52 -24.96 -10.91
N SER A 22 7.05 -24.89 -9.66
CA SER A 22 5.78 -24.24 -9.27
C SER A 22 5.90 -22.72 -9.27
N THR A 23 4.78 -22.06 -9.59
CA THR A 23 4.67 -20.60 -9.46
C THR A 23 4.45 -20.26 -7.99
N GLN A 24 5.15 -19.23 -7.48
CA GLN A 24 5.01 -18.74 -6.11
C GLN A 24 3.58 -18.27 -5.81
N GLU A 25 3.20 -18.35 -4.54
CA GLU A 25 1.93 -17.81 -4.08
C GLU A 25 1.77 -16.34 -4.47
N PRO A 26 0.60 -15.90 -4.97
CA PRO A 26 0.38 -14.53 -5.44
C PRO A 26 0.76 -13.43 -4.43
N GLY A 27 0.66 -13.72 -3.12
CA GLY A 27 1.04 -12.78 -2.06
C GLY A 27 2.56 -12.56 -1.88
N LEU A 28 3.39 -13.48 -2.38
CA LEU A 28 4.85 -13.40 -2.31
C LEU A 28 5.49 -12.85 -3.59
N GLN A 29 4.68 -12.62 -4.63
CA GLN A 29 5.17 -12.07 -5.89
C GLN A 29 5.34 -10.55 -5.78
N LEU A 30 6.45 -10.06 -6.36
CA LEU A 30 6.76 -8.62 -6.43
C LEU A 30 5.72 -7.83 -7.25
N GLY A 31 5.19 -8.45 -8.31
CA GLY A 31 4.13 -7.88 -9.14
C GLY A 31 2.83 -8.66 -9.01
N ARG A 32 1.70 -7.94 -9.05
CA ARG A 32 0.35 -8.51 -8.94
C ARG A 32 -0.30 -8.83 -10.29
N GLY A 33 0.30 -8.37 -11.38
CA GLY A 33 -0.18 -8.61 -12.76
C GLY A 33 -1.57 -8.04 -13.05
N ASN A 34 -2.02 -7.07 -12.26
CA ASN A 34 -3.34 -6.45 -12.37
C ASN A 34 -3.25 -4.94 -12.59
N VAL A 35 -4.29 -4.40 -13.19
CA VAL A 35 -4.54 -2.96 -13.23
C VAL A 35 -5.31 -2.57 -11.97
N GLY A 36 -5.03 -1.39 -11.42
CA GLY A 36 -5.79 -0.84 -10.31
C GLY A 36 -6.07 0.64 -10.48
N LEU A 37 -7.15 1.10 -9.85
CA LEU A 37 -7.50 2.53 -9.73
C LEU A 37 -7.37 2.95 -8.28
N ILE A 38 -6.79 4.12 -8.05
CA ILE A 38 -6.69 4.72 -6.72
C ILE A 38 -7.45 6.05 -6.74
N GLY A 39 -8.43 6.20 -5.86
CA GLY A 39 -9.01 7.49 -5.52
C GLY A 39 -8.49 7.94 -4.16
N SER A 40 -8.17 9.21 -4.01
CA SER A 40 -7.72 9.76 -2.74
C SER A 40 -8.33 11.13 -2.43
N LEU A 41 -8.42 11.42 -1.15
CA LEU A 41 -8.82 12.71 -0.58
C LEU A 41 -7.80 13.07 0.49
N TYR A 42 -7.23 14.27 0.40
CA TYR A 42 -6.28 14.79 1.38
C TYR A 42 -6.75 16.16 1.87
N GLN A 43 -6.82 16.36 3.17
CA GLN A 43 -7.17 17.61 3.81
C GLN A 43 -6.09 17.98 4.81
N VAL A 44 -5.71 19.26 4.80
CA VAL A 44 -4.81 19.85 5.80
C VAL A 44 -5.49 21.09 6.36
N TYR A 45 -5.29 21.34 7.65
CA TYR A 45 -5.81 22.50 8.36
C TYR A 45 -4.77 22.97 9.38
N GLU A 46 -4.50 24.27 9.42
CA GLU A 46 -3.61 24.86 10.42
C GLU A 46 -4.40 25.10 11.72
N LEU A 47 -4.08 24.37 12.79
CA LEU A 47 -4.71 24.58 14.10
C LEU A 47 -4.12 25.79 14.80
N ILE A 48 -2.79 25.88 14.77
CA ILE A 48 -2.03 27.04 15.24
C ILE A 48 -1.24 27.53 14.04
N PRO A 49 -1.47 28.78 13.59
CA PRO A 49 -0.80 29.32 12.42
C PRO A 49 0.71 29.08 12.51
N HIS A 50 1.27 28.48 11.47
CA HIS A 50 2.73 28.29 11.30
C HIS A 50 3.41 27.39 12.35
N VAL A 51 2.67 26.75 13.24
CA VAL A 51 3.24 25.92 14.32
C VAL A 51 2.64 24.52 14.33
N LEU A 52 1.33 24.39 14.18
CA LEU A 52 0.64 23.10 14.29
C LEU A 52 -0.36 22.90 13.16
N ASN A 53 -0.10 21.89 12.35
CA ASN A 53 -0.95 21.51 11.23
C ASN A 53 -1.55 20.13 11.47
N GLN A 54 -2.86 19.99 11.30
CA GLN A 54 -3.53 18.70 11.22
C GLN A 54 -3.69 18.30 9.77
N PHE A 55 -3.53 17.01 9.50
CA PHE A 55 -3.91 16.43 8.23
C PHE A 55 -4.80 15.21 8.42
N ALA A 56 -5.66 14.98 7.44
CA ALA A 56 -6.45 13.78 7.28
C ALA A 56 -6.41 13.36 5.82
N SER A 57 -6.28 12.07 5.57
CA SER A 57 -6.31 11.52 4.23
C SER A 57 -7.07 10.22 4.19
N PHE A 58 -7.79 10.03 3.10
CA PHE A 58 -8.48 8.80 2.77
C PHE A 58 -8.05 8.38 1.36
N SER A 59 -7.76 7.10 1.17
CA SER A 59 -7.59 6.54 -0.16
C SER A 59 -8.23 5.18 -0.28
N TYR A 60 -8.78 4.93 -1.46
CA TYR A 60 -9.40 3.67 -1.85
C TYR A 60 -8.72 3.19 -3.12
N ARG A 61 -8.26 1.94 -3.11
CA ARG A 61 -7.73 1.25 -4.28
C ARG A 61 -8.69 0.14 -4.68
N HIS A 62 -9.26 0.28 -5.87
CA HIS A 62 -9.93 -0.81 -6.55
C HIS A 62 -8.92 -1.60 -7.37
N THR A 63 -8.97 -2.92 -7.28
CA THR A 63 -8.06 -3.80 -8.00
C THR A 63 -8.82 -4.72 -8.95
N PHE A 64 -8.50 -4.63 -10.24
CA PHE A 64 -9.13 -5.48 -11.25
C PHE A 64 -8.53 -6.89 -11.24
N ARG A 65 -9.29 -7.83 -11.82
CA ARG A 65 -8.88 -9.21 -12.00
C ARG A 65 -7.73 -9.32 -13.01
N ASN A 66 -6.76 -10.18 -12.73
CA ASN A 66 -5.69 -10.49 -13.66
C ASN A 66 -6.12 -11.54 -14.71
N GLY A 67 -5.29 -11.76 -15.74
CA GLY A 67 -5.56 -12.74 -16.81
C GLY A 67 -5.67 -14.20 -16.32
N ASN A 68 -5.25 -14.49 -15.09
CA ASN A 68 -5.31 -15.82 -14.48
C ASN A 68 -6.56 -16.03 -13.61
N GLY A 69 -7.51 -15.08 -13.65
CA GLY A 69 -8.75 -15.18 -12.88
C GLY A 69 -8.64 -14.81 -11.40
N TYR A 70 -7.49 -14.30 -10.96
CA TYR A 70 -7.25 -13.87 -9.57
C TYR A 70 -7.44 -12.35 -9.43
N GLN A 71 -8.17 -11.95 -8.40
CA GLN A 71 -8.43 -10.56 -8.06
C GLN A 71 -7.97 -10.32 -6.63
N PHE A 72 -6.97 -9.45 -6.47
CA PHE A 72 -6.55 -9.02 -5.13
C PHE A 72 -7.63 -8.14 -4.52
N GLY A 73 -7.79 -8.23 -3.21
CA GLY A 73 -8.77 -7.46 -2.47
C GLY A 73 -8.52 -5.96 -2.58
N ASP A 74 -9.63 -5.23 -2.59
CA ASP A 74 -9.62 -3.77 -2.52
C ASP A 74 -9.04 -3.29 -1.20
N GLN A 75 -8.44 -2.10 -1.23
CA GLN A 75 -7.76 -1.54 -0.07
C GLN A 75 -8.33 -0.17 0.28
N TYR A 76 -8.59 0.02 1.55
CA TYR A 76 -8.94 1.31 2.16
C TYR A 76 -7.80 1.73 3.08
N LEU A 77 -7.40 2.99 2.97
CA LEU A 77 -6.39 3.60 3.83
C LEU A 77 -6.95 4.91 4.37
N LEU A 78 -6.98 5.05 5.68
CA LEU A 78 -7.31 6.28 6.38
C LEU A 78 -6.11 6.69 7.22
N SER A 79 -5.61 7.90 7.02
CA SER A 79 -4.52 8.44 7.82
C SER A 79 -4.94 9.77 8.43
N ALA A 80 -4.57 10.00 9.68
CA ALA A 80 -4.78 11.29 10.31
C ALA A 80 -3.60 11.58 11.24
N GLY A 81 -3.16 12.83 11.30
CA GLY A 81 -2.00 13.17 12.11
C GLY A 81 -1.82 14.66 12.30
N LEU A 82 -0.80 14.96 13.10
CA LEU A 82 -0.37 16.31 13.43
C LEU A 82 1.09 16.49 13.02
N ASN A 83 1.39 17.66 12.48
CA ASN A 83 2.73 18.14 12.20
C ASN A 83 2.98 19.36 13.09
N PHE A 84 3.97 19.25 13.97
CA PHE A 84 4.40 20.31 14.87
C PHE A 84 5.75 20.85 14.41
N GLN A 85 5.77 22.12 14.01
CA GLN A 85 6.99 22.83 13.67
C GLN A 85 7.69 23.26 14.96
N ALA A 86 8.63 22.44 15.41
CA ALA A 86 9.37 22.68 16.63
C ALA A 86 10.41 23.81 16.46
N LEU A 87 11.02 23.86 15.28
CA LEU A 87 11.98 24.89 14.85
C LEU A 87 11.80 25.14 13.35
N ASP A 88 12.34 26.23 12.82
CA ASP A 88 12.25 26.57 11.39
C ASP A 88 12.79 25.48 10.45
N TRP A 89 13.69 24.65 10.95
CA TRP A 89 14.29 23.52 10.22
C TRP A 89 13.78 22.15 10.70
N LEU A 90 12.97 22.07 11.76
CA LEU A 90 12.58 20.81 12.40
C LEU A 90 11.06 20.69 12.53
N VAL A 91 10.50 19.65 11.91
CA VAL A 91 9.09 19.28 12.05
C VAL A 91 8.99 17.90 12.69
N LEU A 92 8.18 17.79 13.73
CA LEU A 92 7.81 16.53 14.37
C LEU A 92 6.43 16.12 13.88
N THR A 93 6.28 14.86 13.47
CA THR A 93 5.03 14.32 12.96
C THR A 93 4.57 13.17 13.84
N GLY A 94 3.28 13.14 14.14
CA GLY A 94 2.63 11.98 14.74
C GLY A 94 1.37 11.68 13.97
N GLN A 95 1.27 10.48 13.40
CA GLN A 95 0.10 10.08 12.63
C GLN A 95 -0.38 8.67 12.94
N LEU A 96 -1.67 8.45 12.78
CA LEU A 96 -2.31 7.14 12.79
C LEU A 96 -2.66 6.75 11.36
N ASN A 97 -2.38 5.50 11.01
CA ASN A 97 -2.65 4.94 9.70
C ASN A 97 -3.47 3.68 9.88
N TRP A 98 -4.75 3.75 9.52
CA TRP A 98 -5.64 2.60 9.46
C TRP A 98 -5.70 2.06 8.03
N ARG A 99 -5.49 0.77 7.87
CA ARG A 99 -5.57 0.07 6.59
C ARG A 99 -6.52 -1.11 6.73
N TYR A 100 -7.46 -1.20 5.80
CA TYR A 100 -8.35 -2.34 5.63
C TYR A 100 -8.17 -2.93 4.24
N LEU A 101 -7.80 -4.20 4.18
CA LEU A 101 -7.62 -4.96 2.96
C LEU A 101 -8.71 -6.03 2.89
N VAL A 102 -9.56 -5.93 1.88
CA VAL A 102 -10.59 -6.92 1.58
C VAL A 102 -9.92 -8.24 1.21
N HIS A 103 -10.64 -9.35 1.33
CA HIS A 103 -10.10 -10.63 0.91
C HIS A 103 -9.98 -10.70 -0.61
N ASP A 104 -8.97 -11.43 -1.05
CA ASP A 104 -8.77 -11.75 -2.45
C ASP A 104 -9.88 -12.71 -2.91
N ASN A 105 -10.05 -12.73 -4.23
CA ASN A 105 -11.10 -13.43 -4.89
C ASN A 105 -10.58 -14.18 -6.12
N PHE A 106 -11.04 -15.42 -6.33
CA PHE A 106 -10.61 -16.28 -7.42
C PHE A 106 -11.79 -16.71 -8.29
N SER A 107 -11.56 -16.73 -9.61
CA SER A 107 -12.48 -17.33 -10.57
C SER A 107 -11.73 -18.23 -11.55
N GLY A 108 -12.26 -19.44 -11.77
CA GLY A 108 -11.63 -20.45 -12.62
C GLY A 108 -12.48 -21.71 -12.75
N SER A 109 -11.86 -22.78 -13.26
CA SER A 109 -12.49 -24.11 -13.37
C SER A 109 -11.73 -25.12 -12.53
N LEU A 110 -12.42 -25.93 -11.73
CA LEU A 110 -11.84 -27.06 -11.02
C LEU A 110 -11.74 -28.25 -11.98
N LYS A 111 -10.52 -28.76 -12.16
CA LYS A 111 -10.25 -29.95 -12.97
C LYS A 111 -9.56 -31.00 -12.11
N GLN A 112 -10.08 -32.23 -12.16
CA GLN A 112 -9.41 -33.39 -11.60
C GLN A 112 -8.63 -34.09 -12.71
N LEU A 113 -7.34 -34.31 -12.49
CA LEU A 113 -6.53 -35.13 -13.37
C LEU A 113 -6.78 -36.60 -13.03
N LEU A 114 -7.29 -37.38 -13.98
CA LEU A 114 -7.41 -38.82 -13.82
C LEU A 114 -6.02 -39.48 -13.92
N PRO A 115 -5.84 -40.69 -13.35
CA PRO A 115 -4.64 -41.49 -13.54
C PRO A 115 -4.31 -41.77 -15.02
N THR A 116 -5.32 -41.68 -15.90
CA THR A 116 -5.20 -41.80 -17.37
C THR A 116 -4.64 -40.56 -18.05
N GLY A 117 -4.39 -39.48 -17.31
CA GLY A 117 -3.93 -38.18 -17.82
C GLY A 117 -5.04 -37.27 -18.36
N ALA A 118 -6.29 -37.75 -18.44
CA ALA A 118 -7.43 -36.94 -18.85
C ALA A 118 -7.87 -35.99 -17.72
N ALA A 119 -8.07 -34.71 -18.03
CA ALA A 119 -8.60 -33.74 -17.08
C ALA A 119 -10.15 -33.73 -17.16
N VAL A 120 -10.81 -34.19 -16.10
CA VAL A 120 -12.27 -34.08 -15.96
C VAL A 120 -12.59 -32.78 -15.22
N VAL A 121 -13.46 -31.96 -15.80
CA VAL A 121 -13.93 -30.73 -15.16
C VAL A 121 -14.93 -31.12 -14.08
N LEU A 122 -14.57 -30.87 -12.82
CA LEU A 122 -15.44 -31.09 -11.67
C LEU A 122 -16.42 -29.94 -11.47
N ASP A 123 -15.93 -28.71 -11.67
CA ASP A 123 -16.73 -27.51 -11.61
C ASP A 123 -16.22 -26.53 -12.69
N PRO A 124 -17.00 -26.28 -13.75
CA PRO A 124 -16.60 -25.40 -14.83
C PRO A 124 -16.64 -23.91 -14.44
N ALA A 125 -17.28 -23.55 -13.32
CA ALA A 125 -17.65 -22.17 -13.02
C ALA A 125 -17.49 -21.82 -11.54
N ILE A 126 -16.28 -22.00 -10.99
CA ILE A 126 -15.92 -21.34 -9.74
C ILE A 126 -15.85 -19.84 -10.04
N LYS A 127 -16.87 -19.11 -9.62
CA LYS A 127 -16.95 -17.66 -9.72
C LYS A 127 -16.87 -17.07 -8.33
N ASP A 128 -16.07 -16.03 -8.22
CA ASP A 128 -16.00 -15.17 -7.04
C ASP A 128 -15.79 -15.91 -5.70
N ARG A 129 -14.94 -16.93 -5.72
CA ARG A 129 -14.54 -17.63 -4.49
C ARG A 129 -13.52 -16.80 -3.72
N ARG A 130 -13.97 -16.28 -2.57
CA ARG A 130 -13.12 -15.63 -1.57
C ARG A 130 -12.01 -16.56 -1.09
N VAL A 131 -10.79 -16.03 -0.98
CA VAL A 131 -9.65 -16.73 -0.38
C VAL A 131 -9.63 -16.43 1.14
N PRO A 132 -9.99 -17.37 2.02
CA PRO A 132 -10.22 -17.07 3.45
C PRO A 132 -8.97 -16.61 4.21
N THR A 133 -7.78 -16.99 3.75
CA THR A 133 -6.48 -16.66 4.36
C THR A 133 -5.92 -15.30 3.90
N THR A 134 -6.73 -14.50 3.19
CA THR A 134 -6.32 -13.19 2.68
C THR A 134 -7.12 -12.08 3.36
N GLY A 135 -6.75 -10.83 3.08
CA GLY A 135 -7.31 -9.67 3.78
C GLY A 135 -6.66 -9.44 5.15
N SER A 136 -6.74 -8.21 5.60
CA SER A 136 -6.18 -7.79 6.89
C SER A 136 -6.70 -6.42 7.31
N THR A 137 -6.69 -6.19 8.61
CA THR A 137 -6.93 -4.87 9.21
C THR A 137 -5.75 -4.49 10.06
N THR A 138 -5.20 -3.30 9.84
CA THR A 138 -4.07 -2.80 10.64
C THR A 138 -4.27 -1.36 11.04
N LEU A 139 -3.98 -1.04 12.29
CA LEU A 139 -3.80 0.33 12.77
C LEU A 139 -2.34 0.51 13.16
N MET A 140 -1.69 1.51 12.59
CA MET A 140 -0.28 1.83 12.86
C MET A 140 -0.17 3.23 13.40
N PHE A 141 0.63 3.40 14.46
CA PHE A 141 1.09 4.70 14.89
C PHE A 141 2.45 4.98 14.25
N SER A 142 2.58 6.17 13.69
CA SER A 142 3.76 6.59 12.96
C SER A 142 4.30 7.91 13.48
N PRO A 143 5.23 7.88 14.43
CA PRO A 143 6.02 9.03 14.80
C PRO A 143 7.10 9.28 13.73
N GLY A 144 7.38 10.55 13.48
CA GLY A 144 8.32 10.97 12.46
C GLY A 144 8.98 12.31 12.75
N VAL A 145 10.07 12.54 12.05
CA VAL A 145 10.86 13.76 12.10
C VAL A 145 11.22 14.16 10.68
N THR A 146 11.06 15.43 10.36
CA THR A 146 11.50 16.03 9.09
C THR A 146 12.46 17.17 9.39
N VAL A 147 13.65 17.09 8.80
CA VAL A 147 14.68 18.14 8.84
C VAL A 147 14.66 18.84 7.49
N GLN A 148 14.36 20.14 7.50
CA GLN A 148 14.27 20.99 6.32
C GLN A 148 15.50 21.89 6.19
N ASN A 149 15.75 22.38 4.98
CA ASN A 149 16.81 23.35 4.69
C ASN A 149 18.19 22.88 5.17
N LEU A 150 18.60 21.69 4.71
CA LEU A 150 19.90 21.13 5.07
C LEU A 150 21.03 22.15 4.79
N PRO A 151 22.02 22.30 5.70
CA PRO A 151 23.03 23.37 5.62
C PRO A 151 23.79 23.44 4.29
N PHE A 152 24.02 22.31 3.62
CA PHE A 152 24.75 22.22 2.35
C PHE A 152 23.84 22.01 1.12
N LEU A 153 22.53 21.86 1.36
CA LEU A 153 21.52 21.53 0.36
C LEU A 153 20.22 22.29 0.67
N PRO A 154 20.18 23.62 0.41
CA PRO A 154 18.95 24.40 0.56
C PRO A 154 17.80 23.80 -0.25
N GLN A 155 16.54 24.03 0.18
CA GLN A 155 15.34 23.45 -0.45
C GLN A 155 15.28 21.92 -0.45
N THR A 156 16.11 21.28 0.36
CA THR A 156 16.10 19.83 0.58
C THR A 156 15.62 19.53 1.99
N ALA A 157 14.71 18.57 2.10
CA ALA A 157 14.24 18.01 3.35
C ALA A 157 14.53 16.52 3.40
N VAL A 158 14.89 16.03 4.59
CA VAL A 158 15.03 14.60 4.89
C VAL A 158 14.01 14.26 5.95
N TYR A 159 13.27 13.18 5.73
CA TYR A 159 12.28 12.71 6.68
C TYR A 159 12.54 11.26 7.07
N PHE A 160 12.22 10.97 8.33
CA PHE A 160 12.25 9.65 8.93
C PHE A 160 10.91 9.40 9.60
N ASN A 161 10.29 8.25 9.35
CA ASN A 161 9.09 7.82 10.04
C ASN A 161 9.24 6.36 10.47
N ALA A 162 8.88 6.07 11.72
CA ALA A 162 8.64 4.70 12.14
C ALA A 162 7.16 4.35 11.86
N GLN A 163 6.85 3.10 11.56
CA GLN A 163 5.48 2.59 11.53
C GLN A 163 5.37 1.46 12.53
N ILE A 164 4.74 1.77 13.66
CA ILE A 164 4.58 0.88 14.80
C ILE A 164 3.16 0.31 14.75
N PRO A 165 2.98 -1.00 14.51
CA PRO A 165 1.66 -1.59 14.52
C PRO A 165 1.07 -1.59 15.93
N VAL A 166 -0.11 -0.98 16.09
CA VAL A 166 -0.88 -0.93 17.35
C VAL A 166 -1.92 -2.05 17.37
N VAL A 167 -2.67 -2.19 16.27
CA VAL A 167 -3.65 -3.27 16.08
C VAL A 167 -3.32 -4.00 14.79
N ARG A 168 -3.34 -5.33 14.86
CA ARG A 168 -3.05 -6.21 13.73
C ARG A 168 -4.03 -7.37 13.74
N ASP A 169 -4.82 -7.44 12.69
CA ASP A 169 -5.70 -8.57 12.41
C ASP A 169 -5.35 -9.10 11.01
N PHE A 170 -4.73 -10.27 10.98
CA PHE A 170 -4.26 -10.92 9.75
C PHE A 170 -4.79 -12.35 9.73
N ASN A 171 -5.39 -12.75 8.62
CA ASN A 171 -5.96 -14.09 8.44
C ASN A 171 -4.89 -15.14 8.12
N ASN A 172 -3.96 -15.37 9.05
CA ASN A 172 -2.80 -16.27 8.89
C ASN A 172 -1.81 -15.86 7.78
N ASN A 173 -1.88 -14.62 7.31
CA ASN A 173 -0.92 -14.05 6.36
C ASN A 173 0.22 -13.33 7.10
N LEU A 174 1.33 -13.06 6.40
CA LEU A 174 2.48 -12.30 6.88
C LEU A 174 2.04 -10.96 7.46
N ALA A 175 2.17 -10.85 8.79
CA ALA A 175 1.85 -9.64 9.52
C ALA A 175 3.02 -8.66 9.48
N GLN A 176 2.76 -7.43 9.03
CA GLN A 176 3.77 -6.37 9.05
C GLN A 176 4.17 -6.06 10.50
N GLY A 177 5.48 -6.09 10.76
CA GLY A 177 6.08 -5.70 12.04
C GLY A 177 6.41 -4.20 12.10
N LEU A 178 7.36 -3.84 12.96
CA LEU A 178 7.94 -2.50 12.96
C LEU A 178 8.60 -2.25 11.59
N SER A 179 8.31 -1.10 10.98
CA SER A 179 8.96 -0.70 9.72
C SER A 179 9.40 0.75 9.78
N PHE A 180 10.40 1.09 8.97
CA PHE A 180 11.00 2.42 8.93
C PHE A 180 10.96 2.94 7.50
N VAL A 181 10.60 4.21 7.35
CA VAL A 181 10.61 4.91 6.07
C VAL A 181 11.54 6.10 6.19
N VAL A 182 12.56 6.12 5.34
CA VAL A 182 13.48 7.25 5.19
C VAL A 182 13.33 7.77 3.78
N GLY A 183 13.27 9.08 3.63
CA GLY A 183 13.23 9.69 2.32
C GLY A 183 13.80 11.09 2.29
N LEU A 184 14.01 11.56 1.08
CA LEU A 184 14.55 12.86 0.78
C LEU A 184 13.63 13.51 -0.25
N THR A 185 13.27 14.76 0.02
CA THR A 185 12.47 15.59 -0.89
C THR A 185 13.26 16.84 -1.23
N ARG A 186 13.33 17.17 -2.51
CA ARG A 186 14.00 18.38 -2.98
C ARG A 186 13.10 19.12 -3.93
N ASN A 187 12.90 20.40 -3.65
CA ASN A 187 12.16 21.29 -4.53
C ASN A 187 13.14 21.94 -5.51
N PHE A 188 12.74 22.02 -6.78
CA PHE A 188 13.50 22.70 -7.83
C PHE A 188 12.64 23.84 -8.36
N GLN A 189 13.06 25.08 -8.14
CA GLN A 189 12.48 26.22 -8.84
C GLN A 189 13.13 26.30 -10.23
N LEU A 190 12.37 25.92 -11.26
CA LEU A 190 12.86 25.84 -12.64
C LEU A 190 12.77 27.17 -13.41
N PHE A 191 12.07 28.17 -12.85
CA PHE A 191 11.99 29.52 -13.41
C PHE A 191 12.15 30.54 -12.29
N GLY A 192 13.30 31.22 -12.25
CA GLY A 192 13.50 32.38 -11.39
C GLY A 192 12.76 33.57 -11.99
N GLY A 193 11.70 34.01 -11.33
CA GLY A 193 11.14 35.34 -11.58
C GLY A 193 12.12 36.37 -11.06
N SER A 194 12.70 37.13 -11.98
CA SER A 194 13.38 38.42 -11.74
C SER A 194 12.41 39.47 -11.20
#